data_AF-A0A397CPP6-F1
#
_entry.id   AF-A0A397CPP6-F1
#
_cell.length_a   1.000
_cell.length_b   1.000
_cell.length_c   1.000
_cell.angle_alpha   90.00
_cell.angle_beta   90.00
_cell.angle_gamma   90.00
#
_symmetry.space_group_name_H-M   'P 1'
#
loop_
_entity.id
_entity.type
_entity.pdbx_description
1 polymer ?
#
loop_
_entity_poly.entity_id
_entity_poly.type
_entity_poly.pdbx_seq_one_letter_code
_entity_poly.pdbx_strand_id
1 'polypeptide(L)'
;LEEAEDASFDLQEELATLKKQHVFRHVMLVHSGMRKLQHLEDEVDSVYGNVYDTLVNYKRDQLVAHRSASNVVTSELSVLQAQIAEVVKTKSEGEDEVQKALAELGSLEEEIGAIQLMKDGHVNQAQVARKRRMHQEMEAMLEGIETKRTRVRTIETKQQELQSLHKQKEDEMKGLERQLVQILVEQQKQLLTLVTSVKTTSSSNRSSSVPA
;
A
#
# COMPACT_ATOMS: atom_id res chain seq x y z
N LEU A 1 -3.58 -16.37 -98.34
CA LEU A 1 -2.74 -15.30 -97.76
C LEU A 1 -3.63 -14.39 -96.93
N GLU A 2 -4.70 -13.84 -97.51
CA GLU A 2 -5.75 -13.06 -96.82
C GLU A 2 -6.39 -13.81 -95.61
N GLU A 3 -6.80 -15.07 -95.79
CA GLU A 3 -7.39 -15.89 -94.70
C GLU A 3 -6.41 -16.19 -93.54
N ALA A 4 -5.10 -16.16 -93.80
CA ALA A 4 -4.06 -16.32 -92.77
C ALA A 4 -3.75 -15.00 -92.05
N GLU A 5 -3.97 -13.86 -92.71
CA GLU A 5 -3.85 -12.52 -92.12
C GLU A 5 -5.04 -12.23 -91.19
N ASP A 6 -6.26 -12.59 -91.60
CA ASP A 6 -7.46 -12.48 -90.76
C ASP A 6 -7.38 -13.37 -89.52
N ALA A 7 -6.96 -14.64 -89.68
CA ALA A 7 -6.74 -15.52 -88.54
C ALA A 7 -5.65 -15.01 -87.58
N SER A 8 -4.61 -14.33 -88.10
CA SER A 8 -3.59 -13.71 -87.27
C SER A 8 -4.13 -12.48 -86.53
N PHE A 9 -5.04 -11.72 -87.13
CA PHE A 9 -5.68 -10.56 -86.51
C PHE A 9 -6.63 -10.99 -85.38
N ASP A 10 -7.46 -11.99 -85.63
CA ASP A 10 -8.38 -12.57 -84.63
C ASP A 10 -7.60 -13.13 -83.42
N LEU A 11 -6.50 -13.86 -83.67
CA LEU A 11 -5.63 -14.35 -82.60
C LEU A 11 -4.97 -13.22 -81.80
N GLN A 12 -4.62 -12.10 -82.45
CA GLN A 12 -4.08 -10.93 -81.75
C GLN A 12 -5.14 -10.23 -80.90
N GLU A 13 -6.37 -10.14 -81.37
CA GLU A 13 -7.50 -9.57 -80.62
C GLU A 13 -7.88 -10.46 -79.42
N GLU A 14 -7.97 -11.77 -79.61
CA GLU A 14 -8.16 -12.74 -78.53
C GLU A 14 -7.03 -12.67 -77.49
N LEU A 15 -5.79 -12.57 -77.93
CA LEU A 15 -4.64 -12.44 -77.04
C LEU A 15 -4.66 -11.11 -76.27
N ALA A 16 -5.13 -10.02 -76.89
CA ALA A 16 -5.31 -8.72 -76.24
C ALA A 16 -6.44 -8.75 -75.19
N THR A 17 -7.59 -9.36 -75.52
CA THR A 17 -8.71 -9.51 -74.58
C THR A 17 -8.34 -10.41 -73.40
N LEU A 18 -7.64 -11.52 -73.65
CA LEU A 18 -7.14 -12.41 -72.61
C LEU A 18 -6.14 -11.72 -71.68
N LYS A 19 -5.19 -10.94 -72.23
CA LYS A 19 -4.26 -10.11 -71.44
C LYS A 19 -5.03 -9.11 -70.57
N LYS A 20 -6.04 -8.43 -71.12
CA LYS A 20 -6.87 -7.48 -70.37
C LYS A 20 -7.62 -8.16 -69.21
N GLN A 21 -8.21 -9.33 -69.45
CA GLN A 21 -8.86 -10.13 -68.39
C GLN A 21 -7.87 -10.60 -67.32
N HIS A 22 -6.66 -11.00 -67.71
CA HIS A 22 -5.61 -11.42 -66.77
C HIS A 22 -5.17 -10.24 -65.87
N VAL A 23 -4.89 -9.08 -66.47
CA VAL A 23 -4.54 -7.85 -65.73
C VAL A 23 -5.67 -7.45 -64.79
N PHE A 24 -6.92 -7.46 -65.26
CA PHE A 24 -8.08 -7.14 -64.43
C PHE A 24 -8.20 -8.07 -63.20
N ARG A 25 -8.03 -9.38 -63.39
CA ARG A 25 -8.01 -10.35 -62.28
C ARG A 25 -6.89 -10.07 -61.27
N HIS A 26 -5.69 -9.75 -61.74
CA HIS A 26 -4.58 -9.38 -60.86
C HIS A 26 -4.85 -8.09 -60.07
N VAL A 27 -5.38 -7.06 -60.73
CA VAL A 27 -5.75 -5.80 -60.05
C VAL A 27 -6.80 -6.04 -58.99
N MET A 28 -7.82 -6.87 -59.25
CA MET A 28 -8.84 -7.22 -58.27
C MET A 28 -8.27 -8.00 -57.08
N LEU A 29 -7.33 -8.91 -57.32
CA LEU A 29 -6.63 -9.65 -56.26
C LEU A 29 -5.80 -8.70 -55.37
N VAL A 30 -5.02 -7.81 -55.99
CA VAL A 30 -4.21 -6.80 -55.27
C VAL A 30 -5.10 -5.86 -54.48
N HIS A 31 -6.19 -5.35 -55.07
CA HIS A 31 -7.13 -4.47 -54.38
C HIS A 31 -7.84 -5.16 -53.20
N SER A 32 -8.20 -6.43 -53.34
CA SER A 32 -8.73 -7.24 -52.24
C SER A 32 -7.70 -7.43 -51.12
N GLY A 33 -6.43 -7.73 -51.48
CA GLY A 33 -5.32 -7.84 -50.54
C GLY A 33 -5.03 -6.54 -49.80
N MET A 34 -4.98 -5.41 -50.50
CA MET A 34 -4.80 -4.08 -49.91
C MET A 34 -5.92 -3.73 -48.93
N ARG A 35 -7.18 -4.01 -49.26
CA ARG A 35 -8.29 -3.77 -48.32
C ARG A 35 -8.17 -4.62 -47.05
N LYS A 36 -7.77 -5.89 -47.17
CA LYS A 36 -7.52 -6.74 -45.99
C LYS A 36 -6.36 -6.22 -45.14
N LEU A 37 -5.28 -5.75 -45.76
CA LEU A 37 -4.14 -5.14 -45.05
C LEU A 37 -4.54 -3.85 -44.34
N GLN A 38 -5.34 -2.99 -44.99
CA GLN A 38 -5.84 -1.76 -44.37
C GLN A 38 -6.67 -2.07 -43.12
N HIS A 39 -7.59 -3.03 -43.19
CA HIS A 39 -8.38 -3.44 -42.03
C HIS A 39 -7.52 -3.98 -40.89
N LEU A 40 -6.47 -4.73 -41.20
CA LEU A 40 -5.51 -5.22 -40.21
C LEU A 40 -4.73 -4.09 -39.55
N GLU A 41 -4.30 -3.09 -40.33
CA GLU A 41 -3.61 -1.91 -39.84
C GLU A 41 -4.51 -1.11 -38.88
N ASP A 42 -5.75 -0.84 -39.28
CA ASP A 42 -6.73 -0.12 -38.45
C ASP A 42 -7.04 -0.88 -37.14
N GLU A 43 -7.13 -2.21 -37.18
CA GLU A 43 -7.34 -3.05 -35.99
C GLU A 43 -6.13 -3.02 -35.04
N VAL A 44 -4.91 -3.08 -35.58
CA VAL A 44 -3.68 -3.01 -34.78
C VAL A 44 -3.54 -1.65 -34.12
N ASP A 45 -3.79 -0.55 -34.85
CA ASP A 45 -3.72 0.80 -34.31
C ASP A 45 -4.78 1.04 -33.22
N SER A 46 -6.00 0.53 -33.44
CA SER A 46 -7.06 0.57 -32.43
C SER A 46 -6.65 -0.16 -31.15
N VAL A 47 -6.09 -1.38 -31.25
CA VAL A 47 -5.62 -2.09 -30.06
C VAL A 47 -4.43 -1.39 -29.42
N TYR A 48 -3.50 -0.85 -30.20
CA TYR A 48 -2.38 -0.08 -29.67
C TYR A 48 -2.87 1.11 -28.83
N GLY A 49 -3.84 1.87 -29.33
CA GLY A 49 -4.49 2.96 -28.58
C GLY A 49 -5.14 2.49 -27.29
N ASN A 50 -5.89 1.37 -27.33
CA ASN A 50 -6.54 0.81 -26.16
C ASN A 50 -5.54 0.30 -25.11
N VAL A 51 -4.44 -0.32 -25.54
CA VAL A 51 -3.35 -0.76 -24.65
C VAL A 51 -2.69 0.44 -23.99
N TYR A 52 -2.38 1.48 -24.76
CA TYR A 52 -1.80 2.71 -24.24
C TYR A 52 -2.70 3.39 -23.20
N ASP A 53 -3.98 3.55 -23.51
CA ASP A 53 -4.95 4.15 -22.59
C ASP A 53 -5.11 3.32 -21.30
N THR A 54 -5.18 1.99 -21.43
CA THR A 54 -5.22 1.09 -20.27
C THR A 54 -3.94 1.17 -19.43
N LEU A 55 -2.75 1.36 -20.03
CA LEU A 55 -1.52 1.50 -19.27
C LEU A 55 -1.45 2.82 -18.49
N VAL A 56 -1.90 3.92 -19.09
CA VAL A 56 -1.67 5.27 -18.56
C VAL A 56 -2.84 5.81 -17.75
N ASN A 57 -4.07 5.47 -18.13
CA ASN A 57 -5.28 6.10 -17.58
C ASN A 57 -6.18 5.13 -16.79
N TYR A 58 -5.84 3.85 -16.71
CA TYR A 58 -6.66 2.88 -15.99
C TYR A 58 -6.84 3.26 -14.53
N LYS A 59 -8.09 3.58 -14.15
CA LYS A 59 -8.50 3.99 -12.79
C LYS A 59 -7.60 5.07 -12.19
N ARG A 60 -7.08 5.99 -13.01
CA ARG A 60 -6.16 7.06 -12.60
C ARG A 60 -6.65 7.84 -11.38
N ASP A 61 -7.92 8.23 -11.35
CA ASP A 61 -8.48 9.00 -10.22
C ASP A 61 -8.48 8.19 -8.92
N GLN A 62 -8.75 6.89 -8.99
CA GLN A 62 -8.70 5.99 -7.83
C GLN A 62 -7.26 5.83 -7.33
N LEU A 63 -6.28 5.73 -8.24
CA LEU A 63 -4.86 5.67 -7.88
C LEU A 63 -4.36 6.98 -7.25
N VAL A 64 -4.83 8.13 -7.72
CA VAL A 64 -4.52 9.44 -7.12
C VAL A 64 -5.14 9.55 -5.72
N ALA A 65 -6.40 9.17 -5.56
CA ALA A 65 -7.07 9.15 -4.26
C ALA A 65 -6.38 8.18 -3.29
N HIS A 66 -6.03 6.98 -3.76
CA HIS A 66 -5.27 5.98 -2.99
C HIS A 66 -3.93 6.53 -2.52
N ARG A 67 -3.14 7.14 -3.42
CA ARG A 67 -1.85 7.76 -3.06
C ARG A 67 -2.03 8.82 -1.98
N SER A 68 -3.04 9.68 -2.12
CA SER A 68 -3.34 10.70 -1.11
C SER A 68 -3.68 10.07 0.24
N ALA A 69 -4.56 9.07 0.27
CA ALA A 69 -4.93 8.37 1.49
C ALA A 69 -3.74 7.65 2.13
N SER A 70 -2.94 6.95 1.33
CA SER A 70 -1.74 6.24 1.79
C SER A 70 -0.71 7.20 2.38
N ASN A 71 -0.50 8.39 1.79
CA ASN A 71 0.37 9.41 2.37
C ASN A 71 -0.13 9.90 3.73
N VAL A 72 -1.45 10.12 3.87
CA VAL A 72 -2.05 10.54 5.14
C VAL A 72 -1.86 9.46 6.21
N VAL A 73 -2.24 8.21 5.93
CA VAL A 73 -2.08 7.11 6.89
C VAL A 73 -0.60 6.87 7.25
N THR A 74 0.31 6.99 6.28
CA THR A 74 1.76 6.89 6.54
C THR A 74 2.24 7.99 7.49
N SER A 75 1.80 9.23 7.27
CA SER A 75 2.12 10.36 8.15
C SER A 75 1.55 10.16 9.55
N GLU A 76 0.30 9.71 9.65
CA GLU A 76 -0.37 9.44 10.93
C GLU A 76 0.33 8.33 11.71
N LEU A 77 0.72 7.24 11.04
CA LEU A 77 1.50 6.15 11.65
C LEU A 77 2.83 6.64 12.20
N SER A 78 3.56 7.49 11.45
CA SER A 78 4.82 8.07 11.92
C SER A 78 4.63 8.94 13.17
N VAL A 79 3.58 9.76 13.20
CA VAL A 79 3.24 10.59 14.37
C VAL A 79 2.85 9.72 15.57
N LEU A 80 2.02 8.70 15.37
CA LEU A 80 1.61 7.78 16.43
C LEU A 80 2.81 7.01 17.00
N GLN A 81 3.73 6.57 16.14
CA GLN A 81 4.95 5.89 16.58
C GLN A 81 5.83 6.80 17.44
N ALA A 82 5.98 8.07 17.06
CA ALA A 82 6.71 9.06 17.86
C ALA A 82 6.02 9.34 19.21
N GLN A 83 4.68 9.46 19.21
CA GLN A 83 3.91 9.66 20.44
C GLN A 83 4.00 8.45 21.39
N ILE A 84 3.95 7.23 20.86
CA ILE A 84 4.13 5.99 21.64
C ILE A 84 5.52 5.98 22.27
N ALA A 85 6.57 6.30 21.51
CA ALA A 85 7.94 6.34 22.03
C ALA A 85 8.08 7.34 23.19
N GLU A 86 7.50 8.52 23.07
CA GLU A 86 7.52 9.54 24.12
C GLU A 86 6.72 9.11 25.36
N VAL A 87 5.55 8.49 25.17
CA VAL A 87 4.74 7.95 26.27
C VAL A 87 5.46 6.81 27.00
N VAL A 88 6.14 5.93 26.27
CA VAL A 88 6.95 4.85 26.86
C VAL A 88 8.11 5.43 27.67
N LYS A 89 8.79 6.44 27.15
CA LYS A 89 9.89 7.12 27.84
C LYS A 89 9.40 7.78 29.14
N THR A 90 8.33 8.58 29.06
CA THR A 90 7.74 9.24 30.24
C THR A 90 7.18 8.26 31.26
N LYS A 91 6.68 7.09 30.83
CA LYS A 91 6.29 5.99 31.73
C LYS A 91 7.51 5.46 32.49
N SER A 92 8.60 5.13 31.77
CA SER A 92 9.84 4.63 32.36
C SER A 92 10.42 5.61 33.38
N GLU A 93 10.48 6.89 33.05
CA GLU A 93 10.95 7.94 33.97
C GLU A 93 10.07 8.01 35.23
N GLY A 94 8.75 7.89 35.08
CA GLY A 94 7.82 7.85 36.20
C GLY A 94 7.97 6.60 37.08
N GLU A 95 8.25 5.44 36.48
CA GLU A 95 8.54 4.19 37.20
C GLU A 95 9.84 4.30 38.00
N ASP A 96 10.89 4.89 37.42
CA ASP A 96 12.16 5.16 38.11
C ASP A 96 11.96 6.11 39.30
N GLU A 97 11.14 7.16 39.15
CA GLU A 97 10.80 8.07 40.25
C GLU A 97 10.02 7.39 41.39
N VAL A 98 9.14 6.44 41.06
CA VAL A 98 8.44 5.61 42.06
C VAL A 98 9.44 4.72 42.79
N GLN A 99 10.35 4.09 42.05
CA GLN A 99 11.35 3.18 42.62
C GLN A 99 12.32 3.93 43.54
N LYS A 100 12.74 5.14 43.15
CA LYS A 100 13.57 6.01 44.00
C LYS A 100 12.85 6.39 45.29
N ALA A 101 11.57 6.77 45.21
CA ALA A 101 10.78 7.12 46.39
C ALA A 101 10.56 5.90 47.32
N LEU A 102 10.40 4.70 46.78
CA LEU A 102 10.33 3.46 47.58
C LEU A 102 11.64 3.16 48.30
N ALA A 103 12.79 3.42 47.67
CA ALA A 103 14.09 3.26 48.31
C ALA A 103 14.29 4.26 49.46
N GLU A 104 13.93 5.53 49.25
CA GLU A 104 13.94 6.57 50.28
C GLU A 104 13.00 6.19 51.45
N LEU A 105 11.81 5.67 51.16
CA LEU A 105 10.88 5.18 52.17
C LEU A 105 11.49 4.05 53.01
N GLY A 106 12.12 3.07 52.36
CA GLY A 106 12.77 1.96 53.05
C GLY A 106 13.87 2.42 54.00
N SER A 107 14.67 3.43 53.60
CA SER A 107 15.67 4.02 54.50
C SER A 107 15.06 4.75 55.69
N LEU A 108 13.93 5.42 55.50
CA LEU A 108 13.21 6.12 56.57
C LEU A 108 12.60 5.12 57.56
N GLU A 109 12.03 4.01 57.06
CA GLU A 109 11.53 2.91 57.89
C GLU A 109 12.62 2.29 58.76
N GLU A 110 13.82 2.07 58.20
CA GLU A 110 14.98 1.58 58.94
C GLU A 110 15.41 2.58 60.03
N GLU A 111 15.49 3.88 59.71
CA GLU A 111 15.86 4.92 60.68
C GLU A 111 14.83 5.03 61.82
N ILE A 112 13.53 4.95 61.51
CA ILE A 112 12.44 4.89 62.50
C ILE A 112 12.57 3.65 63.39
N GLY A 113 12.90 2.50 62.79
CA GLY A 113 13.11 1.23 63.49
C GLY A 113 14.29 1.28 64.46
N ALA A 114 15.35 2.01 64.11
CA ALA A 114 16.55 2.18 64.93
C ALA A 114 16.35 3.10 66.15
N ILE A 115 15.25 3.86 66.24
CA ILE A 115 15.01 4.77 67.37
C ILE A 115 14.70 3.98 68.65
N GLN A 116 15.63 4.04 69.61
CA GLN A 116 15.45 3.54 70.97
C GLN A 116 14.70 4.56 71.85
N LEU A 117 13.54 4.14 72.38
CA LEU A 117 12.67 5.01 73.19
C LEU A 117 12.95 4.92 74.70
N MET A 118 13.65 3.89 75.15
CA MET A 118 14.01 3.71 76.55
C MET A 118 15.53 3.62 76.70
N LYS A 119 16.05 4.30 77.71
CA LYS A 119 17.44 4.15 78.15
C LYS A 119 17.46 4.08 79.68
N ASP A 120 18.06 3.03 80.22
CA ASP A 120 18.19 2.80 81.67
C ASP A 120 16.85 2.84 82.44
N GLY A 121 15.76 2.37 81.81
CA GLY A 121 14.42 2.35 82.42
C GLY A 121 13.63 3.67 82.33
N HIS A 122 14.22 4.72 81.76
CA HIS A 122 13.56 6.00 81.53
C HIS A 122 13.18 6.18 80.06
N VAL A 123 11.97 6.72 79.82
CA VAL A 123 11.49 7.04 78.47
C VAL A 123 12.12 8.35 77.99
N ASN A 124 12.74 8.32 76.81
CA ASN A 124 13.31 9.49 76.18
C ASN A 124 12.25 10.22 75.34
N GLN A 125 11.61 11.25 75.94
CA GLN A 125 10.55 12.02 75.29
C GLN A 125 11.00 12.72 73.99
N ALA A 126 12.28 13.08 73.86
CA ALA A 126 12.80 13.67 72.63
C ALA A 126 12.83 12.65 71.47
N GLN A 127 13.22 11.40 71.76
CA GLN A 127 13.18 10.30 70.78
C GLN A 127 11.74 9.92 70.41
N VAL A 128 10.80 9.97 71.36
CA VAL A 128 9.36 9.79 71.09
C VAL A 128 8.86 10.87 70.12
N ALA A 129 9.18 12.14 70.38
CA ALA A 129 8.78 13.24 69.50
C ALA A 129 9.41 13.15 68.11
N ARG A 130 10.70 12.79 68.02
CA ARG A 130 11.39 12.55 66.75
C ARG A 130 10.73 11.42 65.95
N LYS A 131 10.49 10.27 66.59
CA LYS A 131 9.84 9.12 65.96
C LYS A 131 8.45 9.47 65.42
N ARG A 132 7.67 10.25 66.16
CA ARG A 132 6.36 10.75 65.69
C ARG A 132 6.47 11.64 64.45
N ARG A 133 7.42 12.56 64.39
CA ARG A 133 7.65 13.41 63.20
C ARG A 133 8.04 12.57 61.99
N MET A 134 8.95 11.62 62.16
CA MET A 134 9.37 10.73 61.08
C MET A 134 8.23 9.83 60.59
N HIS A 135 7.33 9.37 61.47
CA HIS A 135 6.12 8.68 61.03
C HIS A 135 5.19 9.57 60.19
N GLN A 136 5.06 10.86 60.52
CA GLN A 136 4.30 11.80 59.68
C GLN A 136 4.97 12.01 58.32
N GLU A 137 6.30 12.09 58.27
CA GLU A 137 7.07 12.16 57.02
C GLU A 137 6.90 10.88 56.18
N MET A 138 6.87 9.72 56.82
CA MET A 138 6.62 8.43 56.19
C MET A 138 5.21 8.35 55.57
N GLU A 139 4.18 8.82 56.30
CA GLU A 139 2.81 8.91 55.79
C GLU A 139 2.73 9.84 54.57
N ALA A 140 3.37 11.01 54.64
CA ALA A 140 3.43 11.94 53.51
C ALA A 140 4.15 11.34 52.29
N MET A 141 5.22 10.57 52.50
CA MET A 141 5.94 9.89 51.41
C MET A 141 5.11 8.77 50.79
N LEU A 142 4.37 8.01 51.59
CA LEU A 142 3.44 6.97 51.11
C LEU A 142 2.34 7.57 50.22
N GLU A 143 1.74 8.68 50.65
CA GLU A 143 0.77 9.42 49.84
C GLU A 143 1.40 9.89 48.52
N GLY A 144 2.60 10.47 48.59
CA GLY A 144 3.38 10.87 47.42
C GLY A 144 3.65 9.72 46.44
N ILE A 145 4.03 8.54 46.94
CA ILE A 145 4.25 7.33 46.12
C ILE A 145 2.96 6.90 45.42
N GLU A 146 1.81 6.93 46.10
CA GLU A 146 0.54 6.54 45.47
C GLU A 146 0.12 7.56 44.39
N THR A 147 0.35 8.86 44.60
CA THR A 147 0.12 9.87 43.54
C THR A 147 1.00 9.63 42.30
N LYS A 148 2.28 9.24 42.49
CA LYS A 148 3.15 8.89 41.36
C LYS A 148 2.70 7.61 40.66
N ARG A 149 2.31 6.57 41.41
CA ARG A 149 1.79 5.31 40.84
C ARG A 149 0.52 5.53 40.04
N THR A 150 -0.43 6.32 40.53
CA THR A 150 -1.65 6.65 39.80
C THR A 150 -1.37 7.41 38.51
N ARG A 151 -0.39 8.34 38.52
CA ARG A 151 0.10 8.98 37.29
C ARG A 151 0.70 7.98 36.31
N VAL A 152 1.57 7.06 36.74
CA VAL A 152 2.16 6.02 35.88
C VAL A 152 1.07 5.14 35.25
N ARG A 153 0.07 4.70 36.04
CA ARG A 153 -1.08 3.93 35.54
C ARG A 153 -1.87 4.71 34.46
N THR A 154 -2.04 6.01 34.65
CA THR A 154 -2.73 6.87 33.67
C THR A 154 -1.94 6.97 32.35
N ILE A 155 -0.61 7.09 32.44
CA ILE A 155 0.28 7.08 31.26
C ILE A 155 0.21 5.71 30.56
N GLU A 156 0.16 4.62 31.31
CA GLU A 156 0.01 3.27 30.77
C GLU A 156 -1.32 3.06 30.03
N THR A 157 -2.44 3.57 30.56
CA THR A 157 -3.72 3.53 29.83
C THR A 157 -3.62 4.29 28.50
N LYS A 158 -3.03 5.48 28.51
CA LYS A 158 -2.79 6.26 27.28
C LYS A 158 -1.88 5.51 26.30
N GLN A 159 -0.86 4.81 26.78
CA GLN A 159 0.02 3.98 25.96
C GLN A 159 -0.78 2.90 25.23
N GLN A 160 -1.67 2.20 25.94
CA GLN A 160 -2.52 1.14 25.37
C GLN A 160 -3.49 1.70 24.31
N GLU A 161 -4.10 2.85 24.57
CA GLU A 161 -4.97 3.54 23.61
C GLU A 161 -4.22 3.90 22.32
N LEU A 162 -3.03 4.50 22.43
CA LEU A 162 -2.19 4.84 21.29
C LEU A 162 -1.74 3.60 20.49
N GLN A 163 -1.39 2.51 21.18
CA GLN A 163 -1.03 1.24 20.52
C GLN A 163 -2.21 0.62 19.78
N SER A 164 -3.42 0.69 20.35
CA SER A 164 -4.65 0.24 19.69
C SER A 164 -4.93 1.05 18.43
N LEU A 165 -4.79 2.39 18.52
CA LEU A 165 -4.98 3.29 17.38
C LEU A 165 -3.93 3.07 16.29
N HIS A 166 -2.66 2.85 16.67
CA HIS A 166 -1.59 2.51 15.72
C HIS A 166 -1.92 1.24 14.95
N LYS A 167 -2.36 0.18 15.64
CA LYS A 167 -2.76 -1.07 15.01
C LYS A 167 -3.94 -0.89 14.05
N GLN A 168 -4.95 -0.10 14.45
CA GLN A 168 -6.07 0.22 13.57
C GLN A 168 -5.60 0.92 12.28
N LYS A 169 -4.65 1.85 12.39
CA LYS A 169 -4.07 2.56 11.24
C LYS A 169 -3.21 1.66 10.36
N GLU A 170 -2.48 0.70 10.93
CA GLU A 170 -1.78 -0.32 10.14
C GLU A 170 -2.75 -1.21 9.36
N ASP A 171 -3.89 -1.58 9.95
CA ASP A 171 -4.90 -2.37 9.27
C ASP A 171 -5.62 -1.57 8.16
N GLU A 172 -5.80 -0.26 8.35
CA GLU A 172 -6.24 0.68 7.30
C GLU A 172 -5.23 0.70 6.13
N MET A 173 -3.93 0.80 6.42
CA MET A 173 -2.87 0.77 5.40
C MET A 173 -2.89 -0.55 4.61
N LYS A 174 -2.98 -1.70 5.29
CA LYS A 174 -3.12 -3.00 4.61
C LYS A 174 -4.37 -3.06 3.74
N GLY A 175 -5.45 -2.39 4.14
CA GLY A 175 -6.66 -2.23 3.35
C GLY A 175 -6.42 -1.47 2.05
N LEU A 176 -5.74 -0.33 2.14
CA LEU A 176 -5.31 0.46 0.98
C LEU A 176 -4.38 -0.36 0.07
N GLU A 177 -3.39 -1.06 0.60
CA GLU A 177 -2.48 -1.91 -0.19
C GLU A 177 -3.24 -2.98 -0.97
N ARG A 178 -4.21 -3.66 -0.34
CA ARG A 178 -5.06 -4.65 -1.03
C ARG A 178 -5.85 -4.02 -2.17
N GLN A 179 -6.40 -2.81 -1.98
CA GLN A 179 -7.11 -2.09 -3.03
C GLN A 179 -6.20 -1.75 -4.22
N LEU A 180 -4.96 -1.29 -3.95
CA LEU A 180 -3.99 -1.00 -5.00
C LEU A 180 -3.64 -2.25 -5.79
N VAL A 181 -3.35 -3.37 -5.10
CA VAL A 181 -3.06 -4.65 -5.76
C VAL A 181 -4.24 -5.09 -6.62
N GLN A 182 -5.47 -4.96 -6.14
CA GLN A 182 -6.65 -5.28 -6.92
C GLN A 182 -6.73 -4.45 -8.21
N ILE A 183 -6.53 -3.12 -8.12
CA ILE A 183 -6.52 -2.24 -9.30
C ILE A 183 -5.45 -2.69 -10.30
N LEU A 184 -4.24 -2.99 -9.83
CA LEU A 184 -3.14 -3.44 -10.70
C LEU A 184 -3.43 -4.79 -11.38
N VAL A 185 -4.02 -5.74 -10.66
CA VAL A 185 -4.39 -7.05 -11.22
C VAL A 185 -5.49 -6.90 -12.26
N GLU A 186 -6.49 -6.05 -12.01
CA GLU A 186 -7.55 -5.78 -12.99
C GLU A 186 -6.99 -5.10 -14.25
N GLN A 187 -6.06 -4.14 -14.10
CA GLN A 187 -5.35 -3.51 -15.22
C GLN A 187 -4.60 -4.58 -16.05
N GLN A 188 -3.83 -5.45 -15.39
CA GLN A 188 -3.09 -6.53 -16.05
C GLN A 188 -4.02 -7.49 -16.80
N LYS A 189 -5.17 -7.84 -16.21
CA LYS A 189 -6.17 -8.70 -16.86
C LYS A 189 -6.75 -8.06 -18.12
N GLN A 190 -7.02 -6.75 -18.09
CA GLN A 190 -7.49 -6.01 -19.26
C GLN A 190 -6.43 -5.96 -20.36
N LEU A 191 -5.17 -5.67 -20.01
CA LEU A 191 -4.06 -5.67 -20.96
C LEU A 191 -3.85 -7.05 -21.61
N LEU A 192 -3.89 -8.12 -20.82
CA LEU A 192 -3.80 -9.48 -21.33
C LEU A 192 -4.93 -9.77 -22.32
N THR A 193 -6.15 -9.34 -22.01
CA THR A 193 -7.31 -9.51 -22.90
C THR A 193 -7.04 -8.81 -24.24
N LEU A 194 -6.63 -7.54 -24.23
CA LEU A 194 -6.31 -6.77 -25.44
C LEU A 194 -5.20 -7.43 -26.28
N VAL A 195 -4.12 -7.88 -25.63
CA VAL A 195 -3.00 -8.54 -26.32
C VAL A 195 -3.43 -9.90 -26.90
N THR A 196 -4.26 -10.66 -26.18
CA THR A 196 -4.78 -11.94 -26.70
C THR A 196 -5.70 -11.76 -27.89
N SER A 197 -6.51 -10.70 -27.93
CA SER A 197 -7.36 -10.36 -29.08
C SER A 197 -6.53 -10.14 -30.35
N VAL A 198 -5.42 -9.40 -30.26
CA VAL A 198 -4.48 -9.20 -31.39
C VAL A 198 -3.88 -10.52 -31.88
N LYS A 199 -3.50 -11.39 -30.93
CA LYS A 199 -2.97 -12.72 -31.25
C LYS A 199 -4.00 -13.56 -31.99
N THR A 200 -5.26 -13.55 -31.57
CA THR A 200 -6.34 -14.30 -32.23
C THR A 200 -6.62 -13.80 -33.64
N THR A 201 -6.70 -12.48 -33.84
CA THR A 201 -6.87 -11.85 -35.16
C THR A 201 -5.73 -12.21 -36.10
N SER A 202 -4.48 -12.15 -35.60
CA SER A 202 -3.30 -12.52 -36.36
C SER A 202 -3.29 -14.01 -36.77
N SER A 203 -3.84 -14.90 -35.94
CA SER A 203 -3.92 -16.34 -36.23
C SER A 203 -5.08 -16.73 -37.15
N SER A 204 -6.23 -16.07 -37.05
CA SER A 204 -7.42 -16.34 -37.89
C SER A 204 -7.20 -15.96 -39.36
N ASN A 205 -6.32 -15.00 -39.64
CA ASN A 205 -6.02 -14.60 -41.01
C ASN A 205 -5.01 -15.52 -41.71
N ARG A 206 -4.12 -16.21 -40.97
CA ARG A 206 -3.18 -17.20 -41.55
C ARG A 206 -3.88 -18.46 -42.08
N SER A 207 -5.03 -18.84 -41.52
CA SER A 207 -5.81 -19.98 -42.02
C SER A 207 -6.67 -19.63 -43.25
N SER A 208 -6.98 -18.34 -43.47
CA SER A 208 -7.76 -17.87 -44.63
C SER A 208 -6.94 -17.61 -45.90
N SER A 209 -5.60 -17.65 -45.81
CA SER A 209 -4.69 -17.31 -46.90
C SER A 209 -4.16 -18.52 -47.68
N VAL A 210 -4.70 -19.72 -47.47
CA VAL A 210 -4.38 -20.91 -48.29
C VAL A 210 -5.54 -21.14 -49.26
N PRO A 211 -5.47 -20.63 -50.50
CA PRO A 211 -6.37 -21.10 -51.55
C PRO A 211 -5.94 -22.53 -51.96
N ALA A 212 -6.92 -23.41 -52.12
CA ALA A 212 -6.76 -24.69 -52.82
C ALA A 212 -6.51 -24.46 -54.32
#